data_AF-A0A444MNH3-F1
#
_entry.id   AF-A0A444MNH3-F1
#
_cell.length_a   1.000
_cell.length_b   1.000
_cell.length_c   1.000
_cell.angle_alpha   90.00
_cell.angle_beta   90.00
_cell.angle_gamma   90.00
#
_symmetry.space_group_name_H-M   'P 1'
#
loop_
_entity.id
_entity.type
_entity.pdbx_description
1 polymer ?
#
loop_
_entity_poly.entity_id
_entity_poly.type
_entity_poly.pdbx_seq_one_letter_code
_entity_poly.pdbx_strand_id
1 'polypeptide(L)' 'MNKINLTAYYATIKKKTGKTPADFKELAIAKGYFENGTLKPTVKPAEVIAWLKADFELGHGHGLAIYHSMKDSE' A
#
# COMPACT_ATOMS: atom_id res chain seq x y z
N MET A 1 15.79 2.94 22.07
CA MET A 1 15.80 2.99 20.60
C MET A 1 14.47 3.56 20.13
N ASN A 2 14.41 4.85 19.81
CA ASN A 2 13.19 5.47 19.28
C ASN A 2 13.01 5.07 17.82
N LYS A 3 12.46 3.88 17.58
CA LYS A 3 11.77 3.59 16.32
C LYS A 3 10.61 4.57 16.24
N ILE A 4 10.60 5.44 15.23
CA ILE A 4 9.41 6.21 14.86
C ILE A 4 8.24 5.21 14.80
N ASN A 5 7.23 5.41 15.65
CA ASN A 5 6.20 4.41 15.89
C ASN A 5 5.17 4.46 14.74
N LEU A 6 5.56 3.90 13.59
CA LEU A 6 4.70 3.69 12.42
C LEU A 6 3.42 2.88 12.75
N THR A 7 3.40 2.22 13.92
CA THR A 7 2.27 1.45 14.43
C THR A 7 1.00 2.28 14.56
N ALA A 8 1.03 3.55 14.99
CA ALA A 8 -0.20 4.36 15.12
C ALA A 8 -0.79 4.73 13.74
N TYR A 9 0.08 5.03 12.78
CA TYR A 9 -0.28 5.35 11.40
C TYR A 9 -0.89 4.14 10.69
N TYR A 10 -0.21 2.99 10.74
CA TYR A 10 -0.72 1.74 10.19
C TYR A 10 -1.90 1.18 10.98
N ALA A 11 -2.02 1.46 12.29
CA ALA A 11 -3.20 1.09 13.07
C ALA A 11 -4.43 1.87 12.62
N THR A 12 -4.28 3.14 12.25
CA THR A 12 -5.39 3.95 11.71
C THR A 12 -5.81 3.42 10.34
N ILE A 13 -4.86 3.09 9.47
CA ILE A 13 -5.13 2.43 8.18
C ILE A 13 -5.85 1.09 8.44
N LYS A 14 -5.31 0.19 9.27
CA LYS A 14 -5.93 -1.09 9.60
C LYS A 14 -7.31 -0.92 10.25
N LYS A 15 -7.53 0.11 11.06
CA LYS A 15 -8.84 0.38 11.66
C LYS A 15 -9.86 0.86 10.62
N LYS A 16 -9.42 1.60 9.60
CA LYS A 16 -10.28 2.04 8.49
C LYS A 16 -10.55 0.94 7.48
N THR A 17 -9.51 0.20 7.10
CA THR A 17 -9.52 -0.71 5.94
C THR A 17 -9.60 -2.18 6.33
N GLY A 18 -9.32 -2.50 7.59
CA GLY A 18 -9.11 -3.87 8.07
C GLY A 18 -7.77 -4.47 7.63
N LYS A 19 -6.99 -3.81 6.78
CA LYS A 19 -5.84 -4.40 6.07
C LYS A 19 -4.50 -3.86 6.56
N THR A 20 -3.46 -4.71 6.45
CA THR A 20 -2.06 -4.35 6.73
C THR A 20 -1.33 -4.05 5.41
N PRO A 21 -0.14 -3.42 5.44
CA PRO A 21 0.68 -3.21 4.23
C PRO A 21 0.97 -4.51 3.46
N ALA A 22 1.16 -5.62 4.17
CA ALA A 22 1.32 -6.94 3.56
C ALA A 22 0.05 -7.40 2.82
N ASP A 23 -1.13 -7.20 3.41
CA ASP A 23 -2.40 -7.53 2.78
C ASP A 23 -2.64 -6.68 1.51
N PHE A 24 -2.27 -5.40 1.54
CA PHE A 24 -2.28 -4.55 0.34
C PHE A 24 -1.34 -5.05 -0.76
N LYS A 25 -0.19 -5.61 -0.39
CA LYS A 25 0.74 -6.24 -1.35
C LYS A 25 0.08 -7.45 -2.01
N GLU A 26 -0.54 -8.33 -1.23
CA GLU A 26 -1.27 -9.50 -1.75
C GLU A 26 -2.43 -9.08 -2.67
N LEU A 27 -3.18 -8.06 -2.28
CA LEU A 27 -4.24 -7.48 -3.11
C LEU A 27 -3.68 -6.89 -4.40
N ALA A 28 -2.56 -6.18 -4.35
CA ALA A 28 -1.92 -5.62 -5.54
C ALA A 28 -1.38 -6.72 -6.47
N ILE A 29 -0.88 -7.83 -5.92
CA ILE A 29 -0.52 -9.04 -6.67
C ILE A 29 -1.76 -9.63 -7.34
N ALA A 30 -2.85 -9.81 -6.60
CA ALA A 30 -4.11 -10.34 -7.12
C ALA A 30 -4.73 -9.43 -8.20
N LYS A 31 -4.53 -8.11 -8.10
CA LYS A 31 -4.93 -7.12 -9.12
C LYS A 31 -4.05 -7.17 -10.37
N GLY A 32 -2.91 -7.87 -10.33
CA GLY A 32 -1.97 -7.97 -11.44
C GLY A 32 -0.99 -6.81 -11.53
N TYR A 33 -0.81 -6.02 -10.46
CA TYR A 33 0.17 -4.94 -10.39
C TYR A 33 1.60 -5.43 -10.15
N PHE A 34 1.75 -6.67 -9.71
CA PHE A 34 3.05 -7.31 -9.51
C PHE A 34 3.33 -8.32 -10.61
N GLU A 35 4.61 -8.47 -10.94
CA GLU A 35 5.16 -9.46 -11.85
C GLU A 35 6.51 -9.91 -11.31
N ASN A 36 6.77 -11.22 -11.26
CA ASN A 36 8.02 -11.79 -10.70
C ASN A 36 8.38 -11.24 -9.31
N GLY A 37 7.39 -10.98 -8.46
CA GLY A 37 7.60 -10.49 -7.09
C GLY A 37 7.94 -9.00 -6.97
N THR A 38 8.00 -8.27 -8.09
CA THR A 38 8.21 -6.81 -8.12
C THR A 38 7.02 -6.09 -8.74
N LEU A 39 6.84 -4.82 -8.38
CA LEU A 39 5.81 -3.97 -8.97
C LEU A 39 6.13 -3.76 -10.46
N LYS A 40 5.16 -4.04 -11.33
CA LYS A 40 5.33 -3.88 -12.78
C LYS A 40 5.77 -2.44 -13.10
N PRO A 41 6.77 -2.23 -13.96
CA PRO A 41 7.21 -0.89 -14.34
C PRO A 41 6.14 -0.11 -15.11
N THR A 42 5.15 -0.82 -15.68
CA THR A 42 4.00 -0.24 -16.37
C THR A 42 2.93 0.30 -15.40
N VAL A 43 2.96 -0.12 -14.13
CA VAL A 43 1.97 0.29 -13.13
C VAL A 43 2.34 1.67 -12.61
N LYS A 44 1.41 2.60 -12.81
CA LYS A 44 1.60 3.98 -12.36
C LYS A 44 1.24 4.10 -10.88
N PRO A 45 2.01 4.84 -10.07
CA PRO A 45 1.65 5.11 -8.68
C PRO A 45 0.25 5.73 -8.55
N ALA A 46 -0.12 6.62 -9.47
CA ALA A 46 -1.44 7.23 -9.51
C ALA A 46 -2.59 6.22 -9.65
N GLU A 47 -2.39 5.12 -10.38
CA GLU A 47 -3.39 4.07 -10.56
C GLU A 47 -3.59 3.26 -9.28
N VAL A 48 -2.50 2.89 -8.62
CA VAL A 48 -2.53 2.19 -7.32
C VAL A 48 -3.17 3.08 -6.26
N ILE A 49 -2.82 4.36 -6.22
CA ILE A 49 -3.40 5.34 -5.29
C ILE A 49 -4.90 5.51 -5.56
N ALA A 50 -5.31 5.62 -6.82
CA ALA A 50 -6.72 5.75 -7.18
C ALA A 50 -7.53 4.52 -6.74
N TRP A 51 -6.97 3.32 -6.94
CA TRP A 51 -7.56 2.08 -6.43
C TRP A 51 -7.64 2.07 -4.90
N LEU A 52 -6.56 2.42 -4.19
CA LEU A 52 -6.54 2.48 -2.73
C LEU A 52 -7.54 3.53 -2.18
N LYS A 53 -7.77 4.61 -2.92
CA LYS A 53 -8.78 5.61 -2.58
C LYS A 53 -10.19 5.08 -2.82
N ALA A 54 -10.43 4.38 -3.91
CA ALA A 54 -11.76 3.88 -4.28
C ALA A 54 -12.22 2.72 -3.38
N ASP A 55 -11.35 1.74 -3.12
CA ASP A 55 -11.70 0.54 -2.35
C ASP A 55 -11.54 0.75 -0.84
N PHE A 56 -10.63 1.63 -0.41
CA PHE A 56 -10.21 1.73 1.00
C PHE A 56 -10.24 3.15 1.57
N GLU A 57 -10.73 4.13 0.80
CA GLU A 57 -10.80 5.55 1.18
C GLU A 57 -9.44 6.11 1.64
N LEU A 58 -8.34 5.53 1.15
CA LEU A 58 -6.99 5.99 1.47
C LEU A 58 -6.69 7.25 0.66
N GLY A 59 -6.55 8.36 1.38
CA GLY A 59 -6.11 9.62 0.81
C GLY A 59 -4.73 9.52 0.16
N HIS A 60 -4.37 10.52 -0.64
CA HIS A 60 -3.18 10.51 -1.50
C HIS A 60 -1.88 10.15 -0.74
N GLY A 61 -1.69 10.71 0.46
CA GLY A 61 -0.51 10.43 1.29
C GLY A 61 -0.45 8.99 1.84
N HIS A 62 -1.59 8.43 2.28
CA HIS A 62 -1.64 7.04 2.76
C HIS A 62 -1.47 6.06 1.60
N GLY A 63 -2.11 6.33 0.45
CA GLY A 63 -1.98 5.50 -0.75
C GLY A 63 -0.55 5.45 -1.27
N LEU A 64 0.15 6.60 -1.29
CA LEU A 64 1.55 6.66 -1.70
C LEU A 64 2.46 5.93 -0.71
N ALA A 65 2.21 6.04 0.60
CA ALA A 65 2.97 5.32 1.62
C ALA A 65 2.84 3.79 1.46
N ILE A 66 1.62 3.29 1.21
CA ILE A 66 1.38 1.87 0.93
C ILE A 66 2.07 1.45 -0.38
N TYR A 67 1.95 2.26 -1.44
CA TYR A 67 2.66 2.02 -2.70
C TYR A 67 4.17 1.92 -2.53
N HIS A 68 4.80 2.86 -1.81
CA HIS A 68 6.23 2.78 -1.51
C HIS A 68 6.57 1.59 -0.62
N SER A 69 5.76 1.27 0.40
CA SER A 69 5.96 0.08 1.23
C SER A 69 5.90 -1.22 0.43
N MET A 70 5.14 -1.24 -0.67
CA MET A 70 5.05 -2.38 -1.58
C MET A 70 6.23 -2.46 -2.55
N LYS A 71 6.79 -1.31 -2.95
CA LYS A 71 7.91 -1.18 -3.89
C LYS A 71 9.29 -1.37 -3.22
N ASP A 72 9.46 -0.85 -2.02
CA ASP A 72 10.74 -0.71 -1.29
C ASP A 72 11.00 -1.87 -0.31
N SER A 73 10.38 -3.03 -0.54
CA SER A 73 10.65 -4.22 0.27
C SER A 73 11.97 -4.85 -0.16
N GLU A 74 13.07 -4.13 0.08
CA GLU A 74 14.45 -4.61 0.07
C GLU A 74 14.84 -5.18 1.45
#